data_AF-A0E6V7-F1
#
_entry.id   AF-A0E6V7-F1
#
_cell.length_a   1.000
_cell.length_b   1.000
_cell.length_c   1.000
_cell.angle_alpha   90.00
_cell.angle_beta   90.00
_cell.angle_gamma   90.00
#
_symmetry.space_group_name_H-M   'P 1'
#
loop_
_entity.id
_entity.type
_entity.pdbx_description
1 polymer ?
#
loop_
_entity_poly.entity_id
_entity_poly.type
_entity_poly.pdbx_seq_one_letter_code
_entity_poly.pdbx_strand_id
1 'polypeptide(L)'
;MDDFKCTYENHENDKIIGFCLNQKCQNTTKFCLKCLIDIHQDHQKDCIPFHRMIEFVNKPRQNLNELQTKFIKISEKLEKSFQQFFKTIDQEAIILENMDNILKDQDYSTFNEYIHILKQFYSKEKYNYICIFYIYKKRIKNKKTNSIKLQNNIRIRRNSTWQK
;
A
#
# COMPACT_ATOMS: atom_id res chain seq x y z
N MET A 1 16.82 -21.94 44.82
CA MET A 1 16.66 -22.00 43.35
C MET A 1 16.15 -23.39 42.97
N ASP A 2 14.91 -23.72 43.34
CA ASP A 2 14.27 -25.04 43.09
C ASP A 2 13.19 -24.98 41.98
N ASP A 3 13.13 -23.89 41.21
CA ASP A 3 11.95 -23.50 40.41
C ASP A 3 11.70 -24.28 39.10
N PHE A 4 12.43 -25.39 38.86
CA PHE A 4 12.39 -26.15 37.59
C PHE A 4 12.22 -27.67 37.75
N LYS A 5 11.61 -28.10 38.85
CA LYS A 5 11.14 -29.48 39.03
C LYS A 5 9.67 -29.59 38.65
N CYS A 6 9.23 -30.77 38.23
CA CYS A 6 7.81 -31.03 38.04
C CYS A 6 7.06 -31.00 39.38
N THR A 7 5.81 -30.56 39.37
CA THR A 7 4.96 -30.48 40.57
C THR A 7 3.85 -31.52 40.56
N TYR A 8 3.84 -32.43 39.58
CA TYR A 8 2.83 -33.48 39.46
C TYR A 8 3.20 -34.67 40.34
N GLU A 9 2.19 -35.33 40.90
CA GLU A 9 2.36 -36.46 41.81
C GLU A 9 3.18 -37.58 41.13
N ASN A 10 4.24 -38.05 41.79
CA ASN A 10 5.22 -39.04 41.32
C ASN A 10 6.21 -38.55 40.24
N HIS A 11 6.20 -37.26 39.89
CA HIS A 11 7.11 -36.65 38.91
C HIS A 11 8.06 -35.63 39.56
N GLU A 12 8.05 -35.46 40.88
CA GLU A 12 8.64 -34.33 41.63
C GLU A 12 10.16 -34.17 41.43
N ASN A 13 10.83 -35.24 41.02
CA ASN A 13 12.28 -35.24 40.75
C ASN A 13 12.63 -35.08 39.27
N ASP A 14 11.63 -35.09 38.37
CA ASP A 14 11.87 -35.01 36.95
C ASP A 14 12.07 -33.56 36.49
N LYS A 15 13.08 -33.39 35.63
CA LYS A 15 13.40 -32.09 35.03
C LYS A 15 12.31 -31.68 34.03
N ILE A 16 11.86 -30.42 34.13
CA ILE A 16 11.02 -29.83 33.09
C ILE A 16 11.83 -29.71 31.79
N ILE A 17 11.24 -30.17 30.68
CA ILE A 17 11.89 -30.20 29.36
C ILE A 17 11.23 -29.26 28.34
N GLY A 18 10.06 -28.69 28.66
CA GLY A 18 9.35 -27.79 27.76
C GLY A 18 8.03 -27.26 28.30
N PHE A 19 7.22 -26.70 27.39
CA PHE A 19 5.88 -26.20 27.66
C PHE A 19 4.82 -26.85 26.75
N CYS A 20 3.66 -27.17 27.32
CA CYS A 20 2.44 -27.47 26.58
C CYS A 20 1.79 -26.18 26.10
N LEU A 21 1.58 -26.05 24.78
CA LEU A 21 0.95 -24.88 24.15
C LEU A 21 -0.53 -25.13 23.82
N ASN A 22 -1.09 -26.28 24.17
CA ASN A 22 -2.49 -26.58 23.95
C ASN A 22 -3.35 -25.70 24.87
N GLN A 23 -4.16 -24.81 24.28
CA GLN A 23 -5.02 -23.87 25.03
C GLN A 23 -6.13 -24.57 25.84
N LYS A 24 -6.47 -25.81 25.50
CA LYS A 24 -7.46 -26.64 26.20
C LYS A 24 -6.82 -27.51 27.27
N CYS A 25 -5.49 -27.49 27.43
CA CYS A 25 -4.82 -28.23 28.49
C CYS A 25 -5.19 -27.61 29.84
N GLN A 26 -5.92 -28.36 30.66
CA GLN A 26 -6.27 -27.95 32.03
C GLN A 26 -5.17 -28.29 33.05
N ASN A 27 -4.17 -29.06 32.63
CA ASN A 27 -3.03 -29.47 33.44
C ASN A 27 -1.91 -28.42 33.42
N THR A 28 -0.79 -28.72 34.08
CA THR A 28 0.39 -27.86 34.11
C THR A 28 0.92 -27.53 32.71
N THR A 29 1.24 -26.26 32.47
CA THR A 29 1.87 -25.80 31.23
C THR A 29 3.31 -26.31 31.10
N LYS A 30 4.01 -26.54 32.21
CA LYS A 30 5.36 -27.12 32.22
C LYS A 30 5.26 -28.64 32.19
N PHE A 31 6.07 -29.31 31.36
CA PHE A 31 6.06 -30.77 31.31
C PHE A 31 7.48 -31.35 31.45
N CYS A 32 7.59 -32.47 32.17
CA CYS A 32 8.72 -33.38 32.13
C CYS A 32 8.44 -34.54 31.17
N LEU A 33 9.39 -35.46 30.98
CA LEU A 33 9.19 -36.61 30.09
C LEU A 33 8.00 -37.48 30.51
N LYS A 34 7.79 -37.70 31.81
CA LYS A 34 6.65 -38.49 32.30
C LYS A 34 5.31 -37.78 32.09
N CYS A 35 5.22 -36.47 32.35
CA CYS A 35 4.01 -35.68 32.03
C CYS A 35 3.58 -35.84 30.56
N LEU A 36 4.54 -35.93 29.64
CA LEU A 36 4.24 -36.09 28.22
C LEU A 36 3.48 -37.40 27.93
N ILE A 37 3.82 -38.47 28.67
CA ILE A 37 3.23 -39.80 28.54
C ILE A 37 1.92 -39.89 29.31
N ASP A 38 1.90 -39.44 30.56
CA ASP A 38 0.78 -39.70 31.49
C ASP A 38 -0.33 -38.65 31.39
N ILE A 39 0.02 -37.38 31.14
CA ILE A 39 -0.87 -36.23 31.30
C ILE A 39 -1.21 -35.60 29.94
N HIS A 40 -0.23 -35.53 29.04
CA HIS A 40 -0.37 -34.85 27.75
C HIS A 40 -0.53 -35.81 26.56
N GLN A 41 -0.83 -37.09 26.80
CA GLN A 41 -0.90 -38.13 25.78
C GLN A 41 -1.76 -37.73 24.57
N ASP A 42 -2.92 -37.11 24.82
CA ASP A 42 -3.88 -36.75 23.78
C ASP A 42 -3.44 -35.54 22.93
N HIS A 43 -2.45 -34.78 23.39
CA HIS A 43 -2.01 -33.54 22.75
C HIS A 43 -0.48 -33.34 22.79
N GLN A 44 0.29 -34.43 22.75
CA GLN A 44 1.75 -34.39 22.78
C GLN A 44 2.36 -33.51 21.69
N LYS A 45 1.67 -33.36 20.55
CA LYS A 45 2.09 -32.49 19.43
C LYS A 45 2.18 -31.02 19.81
N ASP A 46 1.43 -30.61 20.84
CA ASP A 46 1.42 -29.24 21.35
C ASP A 46 2.45 -29.02 22.48
N CYS A 47 3.14 -30.08 22.91
CA CYS A 47 4.18 -30.04 23.93
C CYS A 47 5.54 -29.76 23.29
N ILE A 48 5.97 -28.51 23.34
CA ILE A 48 7.19 -28.05 22.69
C ILE A 48 8.36 -28.08 23.68
N PRO A 49 9.44 -28.84 23.40
CA PRO A 49 10.63 -28.84 24.24
C PRO A 49 11.43 -27.54 24.07
N PHE A 50 12.20 -27.15 25.10
CA PHE A 50 12.94 -25.87 25.12
C PHE A 50 13.85 -25.67 23.89
N HIS A 51 14.56 -26.71 23.45
CA HIS A 51 15.44 -26.62 22.28
C HIS A 51 14.69 -26.26 20.99
N ARG A 52 13.40 -26.63 20.88
CA ARG A 52 12.54 -26.28 19.74
C ARG A 52 11.83 -24.94 19.91
N MET A 53 11.78 -24.37 21.12
CA MET A 53 11.13 -23.06 21.32
C MET A 53 11.85 -21.96 20.57
N ILE A 54 13.18 -22.04 20.48
CA ILE A 54 13.98 -21.09 19.71
C ILE A 54 13.55 -21.12 18.24
N GLU A 55 13.39 -22.31 17.66
CA GLU A 55 12.90 -22.47 16.28
C GLU A 55 11.46 -22.00 16.12
N PHE A 56 10.60 -22.34 17.09
CA PHE A 56 9.20 -21.93 17.13
C PHE A 56 9.03 -20.41 17.15
N VAL A 57 9.91 -19.68 17.84
CA VAL A 57 9.90 -18.21 17.87
C VAL A 57 10.57 -17.62 16.63
N ASN A 58 11.68 -18.20 16.19
CA ASN A 58 12.49 -17.63 15.11
C ASN A 58 11.83 -17.80 13.73
N LYS A 59 11.16 -18.92 13.47
CA LYS A 59 10.55 -19.19 12.16
C LYS A 59 9.43 -18.21 11.80
N PRO A 60 8.44 -17.92 12.68
CA PRO A 60 7.46 -16.87 12.42
C PRO A 60 8.08 -15.49 12.23
N ARG A 61 9.14 -15.15 13.00
CA ARG A 61 9.86 -13.89 12.86
C ARG A 61 10.53 -13.77 11.48
N GLN A 62 11.21 -14.82 11.02
CA GLN A 62 11.81 -14.86 9.69
C GLN A 62 10.75 -14.72 8.59
N ASN A 63 9.66 -15.49 8.69
CA ASN A 63 8.54 -15.41 7.75
C ASN A 63 7.94 -13.99 7.70
N LEU A 64 7.78 -13.34 8.85
CA LEU A 64 7.27 -11.97 8.93
C LEU A 64 8.22 -10.99 8.21
N ASN A 65 9.52 -11.08 8.45
CA ASN A 65 10.51 -10.23 7.80
C ASN A 65 10.52 -10.42 6.27
N GLU A 66 10.40 -11.66 5.80
CA GLU A 66 10.29 -11.96 4.37
C GLU A 66 9.02 -11.38 3.75
N LEU A 67 7.87 -11.53 4.43
CA LEU A 67 6.60 -10.97 3.98
C LEU A 67 6.65 -9.43 3.93
N GLN A 68 7.21 -8.79 4.96
CA GLN A 68 7.41 -7.34 4.99
C GLN A 68 8.28 -6.87 3.81
N THR A 69 9.40 -7.56 3.56
CA THR A 69 10.28 -7.26 2.43
C THR A 69 9.57 -7.39 1.09
N LYS A 70 8.76 -8.44 0.91
CA LYS A 70 7.95 -8.64 -0.30
C LYS A 70 6.91 -7.52 -0.46
N PHE A 71 6.23 -7.15 0.61
CA PHE A 71 5.23 -6.09 0.61
C PHE A 71 5.83 -4.73 0.23
N ILE A 72 7.00 -4.37 0.78
CA ILE A 72 7.72 -3.14 0.42
C ILE A 72 8.04 -3.14 -1.08
N LYS A 73 8.61 -4.23 -1.61
CA LYS A 73 8.95 -4.35 -3.04
C LYS A 73 7.73 -4.22 -3.96
N ILE A 74 6.58 -4.77 -3.56
CA ILE A 74 5.34 -4.63 -4.32
C ILE A 74 4.85 -3.17 -4.29
N SER A 75 4.92 -2.54 -3.12
CA SER A 75 4.51 -1.15 -2.94
C SER A 75 5.35 -0.19 -3.79
N GLU A 76 6.67 -0.38 -3.82
CA GLU A 76 7.57 0.40 -4.68
C GLU A 76 7.28 0.21 -6.18
N LYS A 77 6.97 -1.02 -6.61
CA LYS A 77 6.59 -1.30 -8.00
C LYS A 77 5.27 -0.63 -8.37
N LEU A 78 4.31 -0.68 -7.46
CA LEU A 78 3.01 -0.04 -7.64
C LEU A 78 3.14 1.48 -7.73
N GLU A 79 3.94 2.08 -6.85
CA GLU A 79 4.24 3.52 -6.87
C GLU A 79 4.89 3.93 -8.20
N LYS A 80 5.91 3.19 -8.67
CA LYS A 80 6.55 3.45 -9.97
C LYS A 80 5.56 3.35 -11.13
N SER A 81 4.67 2.36 -11.10
CA SER A 81 3.62 2.20 -12.11
C SER A 81 2.65 3.38 -12.12
N PHE A 82 2.21 3.85 -10.96
CA PHE A 82 1.38 5.04 -10.86
C PHE A 82 2.11 6.31 -11.33
N GLN A 83 3.37 6.49 -10.97
CA GLN A 83 4.17 7.64 -11.44
C GLN A 83 4.30 7.64 -12.97
N GLN A 84 4.54 6.47 -13.59
CA GLN A 84 4.57 6.34 -15.05
C GLN A 84 3.21 6.67 -15.68
N PHE A 85 2.14 6.11 -15.11
CA PHE A 85 0.77 6.38 -15.56
C PHE A 85 0.44 7.88 -15.49
N PHE A 86 0.78 8.57 -14.40
CA PHE A 86 0.58 10.02 -14.27
C PHE A 86 1.39 10.81 -15.30
N LYS A 87 2.64 10.43 -15.56
CA LYS A 87 3.46 11.07 -16.61
C LYS A 87 2.80 10.93 -17.99
N THR A 88 2.29 9.75 -18.33
CA THR A 88 1.56 9.55 -19.59
C THR A 88 0.31 10.41 -19.67
N ILE A 89 -0.50 10.45 -18.60
CA ILE A 89 -1.68 11.32 -18.53
C ILE A 89 -1.31 12.80 -18.71
N ASP A 90 -0.23 13.26 -18.07
CA ASP A 90 0.20 14.65 -18.16
C ASP A 90 0.63 15.03 -19.58
N GLN A 91 1.36 14.13 -20.25
CA GLN A 91 1.75 14.30 -21.65
C GLN A 91 0.52 14.34 -22.57
N GLU A 92 -0.43 13.42 -22.38
CA GLU A 92 -1.67 13.42 -23.16
C GLU A 92 -2.51 14.68 -22.93
N ALA A 93 -2.56 15.19 -21.70
CA ALA A 93 -3.24 16.44 -21.40
C ALA A 93 -2.59 17.65 -22.10
N ILE A 94 -1.25 17.69 -22.20
CA ILE A 94 -0.52 18.73 -22.94
C ILE A 94 -0.84 18.64 -24.45
N ILE A 95 -0.84 17.44 -25.02
CA ILE A 95 -1.20 17.22 -26.44
C ILE A 95 -2.60 17.75 -26.72
N LEU A 96 -3.58 17.42 -25.87
CA LEU A 96 -4.95 17.90 -26.01
C LEU A 96 -5.05 19.43 -25.90
N GLU A 97 -4.26 20.06 -25.01
CA GLU A 97 -4.20 21.51 -24.90
C GLU A 97 -3.61 22.15 -26.17
N ASN A 98 -2.55 21.57 -26.73
CA ASN A 98 -1.97 22.05 -27.99
C ASN A 98 -2.97 21.93 -29.15
N MET A 99 -3.67 20.80 -29.26
CA MET A 99 -4.72 20.59 -30.26
C MET A 99 -5.85 21.63 -30.13
N ASP A 100 -6.30 21.92 -28.91
CA ASP A 100 -7.32 22.93 -28.64
C ASP A 100 -6.87 24.34 -29.06
N ASN A 101 -5.60 24.69 -28.82
CA ASN A 101 -5.05 25.98 -29.26
C ASN A 101 -4.98 26.06 -30.79
N ILE A 102 -4.45 25.03 -31.48
CA ILE A 102 -4.38 24.99 -32.95
C ILE A 102 -5.78 25.12 -33.57
N LEU A 103 -6.79 24.44 -33.01
CA LEU A 103 -8.17 24.54 -33.48
C LEU A 103 -8.75 25.95 -33.28
N LYS A 104 -8.44 26.62 -32.17
CA LYS A 104 -8.86 28.01 -31.93
C LYS A 104 -8.22 28.98 -32.91
N ASP A 105 -6.97 28.73 -33.26
CA ASP A 105 -6.20 29.53 -34.22
C ASP A 105 -6.56 29.21 -35.69
N GLN A 106 -7.43 28.21 -35.91
CA GLN A 106 -7.87 27.73 -37.23
C GLN A 106 -6.73 27.25 -38.15
N ASP A 107 -5.59 26.85 -37.58
CA ASP A 107 -4.48 26.27 -38.33
C ASP A 107 -4.70 24.77 -38.59
N TYR A 108 -5.62 24.49 -39.52
CA TYR A 108 -5.98 23.11 -39.88
C TYR A 108 -4.85 22.34 -40.58
N SER A 109 -3.87 23.04 -41.17
CA SER A 109 -2.71 22.41 -41.78
C SER A 109 -1.87 21.71 -40.72
N THR A 110 -1.53 22.43 -39.65
CA THR A 110 -0.81 21.86 -38.49
C THR A 110 -1.66 20.84 -37.74
N PHE A 111 -2.97 21.06 -37.66
CA PHE A 111 -3.87 20.11 -36.99
C PHE A 111 -3.85 18.71 -37.61
N ASN A 112 -3.61 18.61 -38.93
CA ASN A 112 -3.60 17.33 -39.64
C ASN A 112 -2.60 16.32 -39.03
N GLU A 113 -1.50 16.80 -38.44
CA GLU A 113 -0.50 15.97 -37.75
C GLU A 113 -1.10 15.22 -36.55
N TYR A 114 -2.14 15.77 -35.91
CA TYR A 114 -2.78 15.21 -34.71
C TYR A 114 -3.95 14.27 -35.02
N ILE A 115 -4.34 14.08 -36.29
CA ILE A 115 -5.48 13.24 -36.66
C ILE A 115 -5.32 11.79 -36.20
N HIS A 116 -4.10 11.25 -36.24
CA HIS A 116 -3.84 9.89 -35.76
C HIS A 116 -4.15 9.73 -34.26
N ILE A 117 -3.89 10.77 -33.48
CA ILE A 117 -4.19 10.79 -32.04
C ILE A 117 -5.71 10.77 -31.84
N LEU A 118 -6.45 11.63 -32.55
CA LEU A 118 -7.93 11.62 -32.50
C LEU A 118 -8.52 10.25 -32.85
N LYS A 119 -7.94 9.55 -33.84
CA LYS A 119 -8.37 8.19 -34.18
C LYS A 119 -8.20 7.23 -33.01
N GLN A 120 -7.09 7.31 -32.27
CA GLN A 120 -6.88 6.51 -31.05
C GLN A 120 -7.88 6.86 -29.94
N PHE A 121 -8.28 8.13 -29.82
CA PHE A 121 -9.34 8.54 -28.91
C PHE A 121 -10.69 7.93 -29.30
N TYR A 122 -11.03 7.98 -30.59
CA TYR A 122 -12.33 7.53 -31.12
C TYR A 122 -12.46 5.99 -31.16
N SER A 123 -11.37 5.27 -31.43
CA SER A 123 -11.32 3.80 -31.47
C SER A 123 -11.48 3.14 -30.09
N LYS A 124 -11.52 3.95 -29.01
CA LYS A 124 -11.53 3.49 -27.60
C LYS A 124 -10.27 2.70 -27.22
N GLU A 125 -9.21 2.76 -28.02
CA GLU A 125 -7.92 2.12 -27.73
C GLU A 125 -7.27 2.66 -26.45
N LYS A 126 -7.67 3.83 -25.94
CA LYS A 126 -7.31 4.28 -24.59
C LYS A 126 -8.50 4.47 -23.64
N TYR A 127 -9.24 3.39 -23.39
CA TYR A 127 -10.39 3.33 -22.47
C TYR A 127 -10.24 4.04 -21.08
N ASN A 128 -9.01 4.32 -20.61
CA ASN A 128 -8.73 5.08 -19.38
C ASN A 128 -8.98 6.61 -19.47
N TYR A 129 -9.55 7.11 -20.57
CA TYR A 129 -9.79 8.53 -20.83
C TYR A 129 -10.71 9.26 -19.86
N ILE A 130 -11.51 8.55 -19.05
CA ILE A 130 -12.33 9.19 -18.02
C ILE A 130 -11.43 10.04 -17.09
N CYS A 131 -10.30 9.49 -16.65
CA CYS A 131 -9.36 10.19 -15.77
C CYS A 131 -8.72 11.41 -16.44
N ILE A 132 -8.30 11.28 -17.71
CA ILE A 132 -7.65 12.36 -18.47
C ILE A 132 -8.63 13.51 -18.71
N PHE A 133 -9.86 13.19 -19.11
CA PHE A 133 -10.91 14.19 -19.32
C PHE A 133 -11.26 14.94 -18.03
N TYR A 134 -11.34 14.25 -16.90
CA TYR A 134 -11.55 14.89 -15.60
C TYR A 134 -10.39 15.82 -15.20
N ILE A 135 -9.14 15.40 -15.40
CA ILE A 135 -7.95 16.21 -15.12
C ILE A 135 -7.92 17.46 -16.00
N TYR A 136 -8.18 17.31 -17.29
CA TYR A 136 -8.25 18.42 -18.25
C TYR A 136 -9.34 19.44 -17.86
N LYS A 137 -10.57 18.96 -17.58
CA LYS A 137 -11.67 19.83 -17.11
C LYS A 137 -11.31 20.56 -15.82
N LYS A 138 -10.65 19.88 -14.86
CA LYS A 138 -10.18 20.49 -13.61
C LYS A 138 -9.13 21.58 -13.88
N ARG A 139 -8.18 21.35 -14.77
CA ARG A 139 -7.15 22.35 -15.17
C ARG A 139 -7.77 23.59 -15.80
N ILE A 140 -8.72 23.43 -16.73
CA ILE A 140 -9.43 24.57 -17.34
C ILE A 140 -10.19 25.37 -16.27
N LYS A 141 -10.91 24.69 -15.36
CA LYS A 141 -11.65 25.35 -14.29
C LYS A 141 -10.72 26.17 -13.40
N ASN A 142 -9.58 25.61 -13.02
CA ASN A 142 -8.58 26.30 -12.20
C ASN A 142 -7.95 27.51 -12.91
N LYS A 143 -7.65 27.43 -14.21
CA LYS A 143 -7.15 28.57 -15.00
C LYS A 143 -8.15 29.73 -15.01
N LYS A 144 -9.45 29.45 -15.20
CA LYS A 144 -10.51 30.47 -15.13
C LYS A 144 -10.59 31.11 -13.75
N THR A 145 -10.54 30.31 -12.68
CA THR A 145 -10.60 30.83 -11.30
C THR A 145 -9.41 31.73 -10.97
N ASN A 146 -8.21 31.38 -11.42
CA ASN A 146 -7.01 32.20 -11.21
C ASN A 146 -7.03 33.49 -12.03
N SER A 147 -7.52 33.44 -13.27
CA SER A 147 -7.71 34.64 -14.11
C SER A 147 -8.68 35.65 -13.48
N ILE A 148 -9.81 35.17 -12.96
CA ILE A 148 -10.81 36.01 -12.27
C ILE A 148 -10.22 36.67 -11.01
N LYS A 149 -9.46 35.91 -10.21
CA LYS A 149 -8.78 36.46 -9.02
C LYS A 149 -7.78 37.56 -9.38
N LEU A 150 -7.02 37.36 -10.45
CA LEU A 150 -6.03 38.35 -10.92
C LEU A 150 -6.72 39.64 -11.39
N GLN A 151 -7.81 39.54 -12.15
CA GLN A 151 -8.60 40.69 -12.62
C GLN A 151 -9.22 41.47 -11.46
N ASN A 152 -9.76 40.78 -10.45
CA ASN A 152 -10.31 41.43 -9.26
C ASN A 152 -9.24 42.18 -8.45
N ASN A 153 -8.03 41.61 -8.31
CA ASN A 153 -6.93 42.27 -7.63
C ASN A 153 -6.45 43.53 -8.37
N ILE A 154 -6.42 43.51 -9.71
CA ILE A 154 -6.09 44.70 -10.51
C ILE A 154 -7.15 45.79 -10.33
N ARG A 155 -8.45 45.42 -10.30
CA ARG A 155 -9.55 46.37 -10.10
C ARG A 155 -9.51 47.02 -8.73
N ILE A 156 -9.25 46.25 -7.67
CA ILE A 156 -9.10 46.79 -6.30
C ILE A 156 -7.95 47.80 -6.23
N ARG A 157 -6.79 47.49 -6.83
CA ARG A 157 -5.62 48.41 -6.85
C ARG A 157 -5.87 49.71 -7.63
N ARG A 158 -6.66 49.64 -8.71
CA ARG A 158 -7.08 50.83 -9.45
C ARG A 158 -8.05 51.68 -8.64
N ASN A 159 -8.98 51.10 -7.90
CA ASN A 159 -9.92 51.89 -7.08
C ASN A 159 -9.26 52.53 -5.85
N SER A 160 -8.20 51.93 -5.29
CA SER A 160 -7.47 52.51 -4.15
C SER A 160 -6.53 53.66 -4.52
N THR A 161 -6.26 53.88 -5.82
CA THR A 161 -5.35 54.94 -6.30
C THR A 161 -6.06 56.27 -6.59
N TRP A 162 -7.40 56.31 -6.59
CA TRP A 162 -8.21 57.53 -6.80
C TRP A 162 -8.75 58.16 -5.50
N GLN A 163 -8.37 57.63 -4.33
CA GLN A 163 -8.76 58.17 -3.02
C GLN A 163 -7.60 58.90 -2.31
N LYS A 164 -6.62 59.41 -3.06
CA LYS A 164 -5.58 60.30 -2.54
C LYS A 164 -5.59 61.62 -3.28
#